data_AF-A0A1M5TWE1-F1
#
_entry.id   AF-A0A1M5TWE1-F1
#
_cell.length_a   1.000
_cell.length_b   1.000
_cell.length_c   1.000
_cell.angle_alpha   90.00
_cell.angle_beta   90.00
_cell.angle_gamma   90.00
#
_symmetry.space_group_name_H-M   'P 1'
#
loop_
_entity.id
_entity.type
_entity.pdbx_description
1 polymer ?
#
loop_
_entity_poly.entity_id
_entity_poly.type
_entity_poly.pdbx_seq_one_letter_code
_entity_poly.pdbx_strand_id
1 'polypeptide(L)'
;MKKSVIRHSFSAAVIAVIVFVFATTAFAAWYFLSPSDVADRLESPALAEAFRSNDALLVNETKSQGGYDVTFLGIVSGKGLTALDSAVDTAKSYAVVAIAKQDGSMPDTSDEDFDNVPFFVSPLIKGQKPWLYNIASMNGGYSACVADGVMYRLIDCDSLEMFADRGLELIVSSTDFYSTEAYNYDEASGLVAPNPDFEGVNLVFDLPLDPTKGDFEKARQYLDTLWEDTGTNGAEAAFGQAAAADKSVELHDSDKGIGVSRVMTYEEYQAWVEQKLAETQELVSKGEYSAASLERDRSDYEDKLEKVKNGATLTMTEFEDGSYTVILTYPETGVPVTRNADGGIVLGNQP
;
A
#
# COMPACT_ATOMS: atom_id res chain seq x y z
N MET A 1 -49.07 56.59 -54.67
CA MET A 1 -49.97 55.43 -54.89
C MET A 1 -49.61 54.34 -53.87
N LYS A 2 -50.64 53.81 -53.19
CA LYS A 2 -50.75 52.58 -52.39
C LYS A 2 -49.75 52.26 -51.24
N LYS A 3 -50.36 52.17 -50.05
CA LYS A 3 -49.92 51.59 -48.78
C LYS A 3 -49.44 50.13 -48.89
N SER A 4 -48.57 49.70 -47.98
CA SER A 4 -48.87 48.58 -47.06
C SER A 4 -47.86 48.54 -45.91
N VAL A 5 -48.39 48.49 -44.68
CA VAL A 5 -47.70 48.17 -43.44
C VAL A 5 -47.95 46.70 -43.16
N ILE A 6 -46.93 45.88 -42.92
CA ILE A 6 -47.06 44.60 -42.22
C ILE A 6 -45.85 44.42 -41.29
N ARG A 7 -46.14 44.31 -39.99
CA ARG A 7 -45.25 43.85 -38.93
C ARG A 7 -45.09 42.33 -39.02
N HIS A 8 -43.89 41.81 -38.79
CA HIS A 8 -43.71 40.46 -38.23
C HIS A 8 -42.68 40.48 -37.10
N SER A 9 -43.14 39.95 -35.97
CA SER A 9 -42.47 39.65 -34.71
C SER A 9 -41.71 38.31 -34.74
N PHE A 10 -40.94 38.05 -33.67
CA PHE A 10 -40.24 36.80 -33.30
C PHE A 10 -38.93 36.53 -34.08
N SER A 11 -37.83 36.06 -33.50
CA SER A 11 -37.61 35.28 -32.28
C SER A 11 -36.20 35.49 -31.72
N ALA A 12 -36.07 35.23 -30.41
CA ALA A 12 -34.82 35.14 -29.67
C ALA A 12 -33.81 34.18 -30.32
N ALA A 13 -32.56 34.62 -30.47
CA ALA A 13 -31.42 33.74 -30.70
C ALA A 13 -30.67 33.58 -29.38
N VAL A 14 -31.03 32.55 -28.61
CA VAL A 14 -30.18 32.04 -27.53
C VAL A 14 -29.03 31.32 -28.21
N ILE A 15 -27.83 31.91 -28.17
CA ILE A 15 -26.60 31.23 -28.57
C ILE A 15 -26.24 30.27 -27.44
N ALA A 16 -26.71 29.03 -27.54
CA ALA A 16 -26.17 27.93 -26.75
C ALA A 16 -24.79 27.59 -27.34
N VAL A 17 -23.73 28.12 -26.73
CA VAL A 17 -22.36 27.66 -27.00
C VAL A 17 -22.23 26.28 -26.36
N ILE A 18 -22.58 25.24 -27.10
CA ILE A 18 -22.18 23.87 -26.77
C ILE A 18 -20.70 23.77 -27.13
N VAL A 19 -19.84 23.90 -26.13
CA VAL A 19 -18.43 23.53 -26.27
C VAL A 19 -18.38 22.01 -26.28
N PHE A 20 -18.51 21.43 -27.47
CA PHE A 20 -18.12 20.04 -27.70
C PHE A 20 -16.59 20.01 -27.83
N VAL A 21 -15.89 19.72 -26.73
CA VAL A 21 -14.50 19.27 -26.83
C VAL A 21 -14.53 17.81 -27.27
N PHE A 22 -14.67 17.58 -28.57
CA PHE A 22 -14.25 16.32 -29.16
C PHE A 22 -12.79 16.46 -29.58
N ALA A 23 -11.88 16.08 -28.69
CA ALA A 23 -10.57 15.61 -29.13
C ALA A 23 -10.71 14.09 -29.35
N THR A 24 -11.19 13.73 -30.53
CA THR A 24 -11.12 12.35 -31.03
C THR A 24 -9.67 12.05 -31.39
N THR A 25 -8.92 11.47 -30.47
CA THR A 25 -8.03 10.38 -30.88
C THR A 25 -8.85 9.12 -30.72
N ALA A 26 -9.47 8.71 -31.83
CA ALA A 26 -9.87 7.33 -32.00
C ALA A 26 -8.59 6.50 -32.00
N PHE A 27 -8.05 6.23 -30.81
CA PHE A 27 -7.18 5.09 -30.67
C PHE A 27 -8.07 3.89 -30.93
N ALA A 28 -7.65 3.04 -31.88
CA ALA A 28 -8.38 1.84 -32.25
C ALA A 28 -8.85 1.13 -30.97
N ALA A 29 -10.05 0.55 -30.98
CA ALA A 29 -10.38 -0.46 -29.99
C ALA A 29 -9.36 -1.60 -30.17
N TRP A 30 -8.21 -1.49 -29.48
CA TRP A 30 -7.21 -2.54 -29.45
C TRP A 30 -7.91 -3.74 -28.85
N TYR A 31 -7.88 -4.85 -29.57
CA TYR A 31 -8.17 -6.15 -28.97
C TYR A 31 -7.02 -6.45 -28.02
N PHE A 32 -7.09 -5.91 -26.80
CA PHE A 32 -6.20 -6.35 -25.74
C PHE A 32 -6.32 -7.86 -25.58
N LEU A 33 -5.21 -8.50 -25.22
CA LEU A 33 -5.27 -9.86 -24.71
C LEU A 33 -6.28 -9.89 -23.55
N SER A 34 -7.13 -10.90 -23.53
CA SER A 34 -7.97 -11.12 -22.34
C SER A 34 -7.06 -11.49 -21.15
N PRO A 35 -7.51 -11.29 -19.91
CA PRO A 35 -6.76 -11.76 -18.74
C PRO A 35 -6.35 -13.24 -18.83
N SER A 36 -7.19 -14.10 -19.42
CA SER A 36 -6.84 -15.50 -19.66
C SER A 36 -5.74 -15.68 -20.70
N ASP A 37 -5.73 -14.90 -21.79
CA ASP A 37 -4.68 -14.99 -22.82
C ASP A 37 -3.33 -14.50 -22.27
N VAL A 38 -3.35 -13.49 -21.39
CA VAL A 38 -2.15 -13.04 -20.67
C VAL A 38 -1.61 -14.14 -19.78
N ALA A 39 -2.47 -14.79 -18.98
CA ALA A 39 -2.05 -15.90 -18.12
C ALA A 39 -1.51 -17.10 -18.92
N ASP A 40 -2.13 -17.46 -20.05
CA ASP A 40 -1.61 -18.52 -20.94
C ASP A 40 -0.24 -18.16 -21.50
N ARG A 41 -0.02 -16.89 -21.90
CA ARG A 41 1.26 -16.41 -22.41
C ARG A 41 2.36 -16.38 -21.35
N LEU A 42 1.98 -16.23 -20.08
CA LEU A 42 2.84 -16.36 -18.91
C LEU A 42 2.92 -17.81 -18.40
N GLU A 43 2.57 -18.78 -19.26
CA GLU A 43 2.65 -20.22 -18.99
C GLU A 43 1.91 -20.65 -17.72
N SER A 44 0.80 -19.96 -17.41
CA SER A 44 -0.02 -20.17 -16.21
C SER A 44 -1.44 -20.65 -16.59
N PRO A 45 -1.61 -21.85 -17.17
CA PRO A 45 -2.88 -22.32 -17.75
C PRO A 45 -4.01 -22.46 -16.73
N ALA A 46 -3.70 -22.83 -15.48
CA ALA A 46 -4.69 -22.89 -14.41
C ALA A 46 -5.21 -21.49 -14.02
N LEU A 47 -4.35 -20.48 -14.07
CA LEU A 47 -4.76 -19.08 -13.86
C LEU A 47 -5.54 -18.56 -15.07
N ALA A 48 -5.20 -18.99 -16.29
CA ALA A 48 -5.99 -18.67 -17.47
C ALA A 48 -7.43 -19.20 -17.34
N GLU A 49 -7.60 -20.42 -16.84
CA GLU A 49 -8.93 -20.98 -16.58
C GLU A 49 -9.67 -20.24 -15.46
N ALA A 50 -8.95 -19.73 -14.46
CA ALA A 50 -9.52 -18.84 -13.45
C ALA A 50 -10.17 -17.61 -14.08
N PHE A 51 -9.45 -16.95 -14.98
CA PHE A 51 -9.95 -15.77 -15.68
C PHE A 51 -11.10 -16.06 -16.66
N ARG A 52 -11.29 -17.33 -17.07
CA ARG A 52 -12.46 -17.77 -17.86
C ARG A 52 -13.66 -18.13 -17.00
N SER A 53 -13.46 -18.34 -15.70
CA SER A 53 -14.52 -18.71 -14.78
C SER A 53 -15.49 -17.54 -14.52
N ASN A 54 -16.67 -17.84 -13.98
CA ASN A 54 -17.64 -16.81 -13.57
C ASN A 54 -17.20 -16.05 -12.30
N ASP A 55 -16.14 -16.50 -11.62
CA ASP A 55 -15.58 -15.83 -10.45
C ASP A 55 -14.63 -14.69 -10.83
N ALA A 56 -14.25 -14.59 -12.11
CA ALA A 56 -13.45 -13.50 -12.63
C ALA A 56 -14.30 -12.23 -12.82
N LEU A 57 -13.82 -11.13 -12.27
CA LEU A 57 -14.39 -9.80 -12.49
C LEU A 57 -13.66 -9.14 -13.65
N LEU A 58 -14.33 -9.04 -14.80
CA LEU A 58 -13.84 -8.28 -15.95
C LEU A 58 -14.24 -6.81 -15.81
N VAL A 59 -13.25 -5.92 -15.88
CA VAL A 59 -13.43 -4.47 -15.66
C VAL A 59 -13.36 -3.72 -16.98
N ASN A 60 -12.27 -3.89 -17.74
CA ASN A 60 -12.01 -3.22 -19.03
C ASN A 60 -12.15 -1.69 -18.98
N GLU A 61 -11.69 -1.07 -17.88
CA GLU A 61 -11.66 0.38 -17.74
C GLU A 61 -10.32 0.93 -18.21
N THR A 62 -10.34 1.88 -19.16
CA THR A 62 -9.13 2.53 -19.68
C THR A 62 -9.04 3.97 -19.16
N LYS A 63 -7.84 4.37 -18.71
CA LYS A 63 -7.47 5.74 -18.38
C LYS A 63 -6.20 6.13 -19.11
N SER A 64 -6.13 7.37 -19.56
CA SER A 64 -4.99 7.90 -20.33
C SER A 64 -4.28 9.00 -19.54
N GLN A 65 -2.96 8.89 -19.36
CA GLN A 65 -2.14 9.88 -18.66
C GLN A 65 -0.67 9.75 -19.08
N GLY A 66 0.05 10.88 -19.14
CA GLY A 66 1.52 10.87 -19.30
C GLY A 66 2.02 10.22 -20.60
N GLY A 67 1.21 10.18 -21.66
CA GLY A 67 1.55 9.49 -22.91
C GLY A 67 1.26 7.98 -22.91
N TYR A 68 0.55 7.48 -21.91
CA TYR A 68 0.16 6.08 -21.78
C TYR A 68 -1.36 5.92 -21.76
N ASP A 69 -1.84 4.82 -22.33
CA ASP A 69 -3.17 4.29 -22.13
C ASP A 69 -3.07 3.05 -21.23
N VAL A 70 -3.69 3.11 -20.05
CA VAL A 70 -3.66 2.05 -19.03
C VAL A 70 -5.06 1.49 -18.90
N THR A 71 -5.20 0.17 -19.05
CA THR A 71 -6.48 -0.54 -18.96
C THR A 71 -6.43 -1.57 -17.84
N PHE A 72 -7.30 -1.42 -16.85
CA PHE A 72 -7.54 -2.47 -15.87
C PHE A 72 -8.48 -3.51 -16.49
N LEU A 73 -7.94 -4.67 -16.86
CA LEU A 73 -8.66 -5.69 -17.61
C LEU A 73 -9.57 -6.53 -16.71
N GLY A 74 -9.06 -6.95 -15.56
CA GLY A 74 -9.85 -7.71 -14.60
C GLY A 74 -9.05 -8.33 -13.46
N ILE A 75 -9.78 -8.94 -12.52
CA ILE A 75 -9.25 -9.59 -11.33
C ILE A 75 -9.98 -10.90 -11.05
N VAL A 76 -9.28 -11.89 -10.49
CA VAL A 76 -9.85 -13.16 -10.05
C VAL A 76 -9.26 -13.60 -8.72
N SER A 77 -10.06 -14.29 -7.91
CA SER A 77 -9.62 -14.94 -6.67
C SER A 77 -9.12 -16.36 -6.97
N GLY A 78 -7.98 -16.75 -6.40
CA GLY A 78 -7.48 -18.12 -6.50
C GLY A 78 -8.39 -19.16 -5.82
N LYS A 79 -9.24 -18.73 -4.87
CA LYS A 79 -10.05 -19.62 -4.01
C LYS A 79 -11.03 -20.52 -4.76
N GLY A 80 -11.46 -20.12 -5.95
CA GLY A 80 -12.38 -20.88 -6.82
C GLY A 80 -11.72 -22.03 -7.59
N LEU A 81 -10.38 -22.15 -7.56
CA LEU A 81 -9.61 -22.97 -8.52
C LEU A 81 -9.27 -24.37 -8.03
N THR A 82 -9.86 -24.81 -6.92
CA THR A 82 -9.60 -26.11 -6.25
C THR A 82 -9.76 -27.36 -7.15
N ALA A 83 -10.31 -27.23 -8.36
CA ALA A 83 -10.50 -28.33 -9.31
C ALA A 83 -9.44 -28.43 -10.42
N LEU A 84 -8.56 -27.43 -10.59
CA LEU A 84 -7.74 -27.25 -11.79
C LEU A 84 -6.29 -26.90 -11.41
N ASP A 85 -5.50 -27.93 -11.15
CA ASP A 85 -4.04 -27.88 -10.96
C ASP A 85 -3.55 -27.20 -9.66
N SER A 86 -2.49 -27.76 -9.06
CA SER A 86 -1.88 -27.28 -7.80
C SER A 86 -0.96 -26.05 -7.98
N ALA A 87 -0.85 -25.53 -9.20
CA ALA A 87 0.08 -24.46 -9.54
C ALA A 87 -0.45 -23.05 -9.21
N VAL A 88 -1.76 -22.87 -9.07
CA VAL A 88 -2.35 -21.58 -8.68
C VAL A 88 -2.56 -21.55 -7.19
N ASP A 89 -2.04 -20.52 -6.55
CA ASP A 89 -2.21 -20.33 -5.12
C ASP A 89 -3.63 -19.87 -4.82
N THR A 90 -4.43 -20.80 -4.30
CA THR A 90 -5.82 -20.53 -3.94
C THR A 90 -5.97 -19.49 -2.82
N ALA A 91 -4.89 -19.15 -2.12
CA ALA A 91 -4.85 -18.10 -1.10
C ALA A 91 -4.56 -16.70 -1.68
N LYS A 92 -4.36 -16.57 -3.00
CA LYS A 92 -4.02 -15.30 -3.65
C LYS A 92 -5.17 -14.68 -4.45
N SER A 93 -5.01 -13.40 -4.78
CA SER A 93 -5.80 -12.66 -5.78
C SER A 93 -4.89 -12.25 -6.93
N TYR A 94 -5.43 -12.25 -8.15
CA TYR A 94 -4.67 -12.01 -9.38
C TYR A 94 -5.35 -10.95 -10.23
N ALA A 95 -4.64 -9.90 -10.62
CA ALA A 95 -5.17 -8.83 -11.46
C ALA A 95 -4.31 -8.58 -12.69
N VAL A 96 -4.94 -8.19 -13.80
CA VAL A 96 -4.25 -7.91 -15.07
C VAL A 96 -4.49 -6.46 -15.49
N VAL A 97 -3.40 -5.76 -15.77
CA VAL A 97 -3.39 -4.41 -16.34
C VAL A 97 -2.63 -4.41 -17.66
N ALA A 98 -3.25 -3.83 -18.69
CA ALA A 98 -2.59 -3.53 -19.96
C ALA A 98 -2.10 -2.08 -19.97
N ILE A 99 -0.88 -1.87 -20.43
CA ILE A 99 -0.20 -0.58 -20.46
C ILE A 99 0.37 -0.39 -21.86
N ALA A 100 -0.13 0.60 -22.58
CA ALA A 100 0.32 0.93 -23.92
C ALA A 100 0.91 2.33 -23.94
N LYS A 101 2.07 2.50 -24.59
CA LYS A 101 2.51 3.84 -24.97
C LYS A 101 1.67 4.32 -26.15
N GLN A 102 1.21 5.56 -26.09
CA GLN A 102 0.39 6.16 -27.15
C GLN A 102 1.16 6.31 -28.46
N ASP A 103 2.49 6.31 -28.42
CA ASP A 103 3.36 6.32 -29.60
C ASP A 103 3.70 4.91 -30.14
N GLY A 104 3.25 3.85 -29.46
CA GLY A 104 3.49 2.45 -29.82
C GLY A 104 4.90 1.92 -29.52
N SER A 105 5.75 2.69 -28.83
CA SER A 105 7.16 2.34 -28.56
C SER A 105 7.38 1.54 -27.26
N MET A 106 6.42 0.69 -26.88
CA MET A 106 6.59 -0.13 -25.68
C MET A 106 7.69 -1.18 -25.93
N PRO A 107 8.80 -1.18 -25.15
CA PRO A 107 9.87 -2.17 -25.31
C PRO A 107 9.35 -3.57 -24.99
N ASP A 108 9.88 -4.59 -25.68
CA ASP A 108 9.61 -5.98 -25.35
C ASP A 108 10.37 -6.38 -24.07
N THR A 109 9.93 -7.42 -23.39
CA THR A 109 10.57 -7.95 -22.18
C THR A 109 12.02 -8.42 -22.39
N SER A 110 12.43 -8.68 -23.63
CA SER A 110 13.80 -9.03 -23.98
C SER A 110 14.69 -7.83 -24.29
N ASP A 111 14.13 -6.62 -24.39
CA ASP A 111 14.87 -5.41 -24.74
C ASP A 111 15.56 -4.82 -23.50
N GLU A 112 16.77 -4.31 -23.66
CA GLU A 112 17.53 -3.66 -22.57
C GLU A 112 16.79 -2.43 -21.98
N ASP A 113 15.91 -1.81 -22.77
CA ASP A 113 15.13 -0.65 -22.37
C ASP A 113 13.87 -1.00 -21.56
N PHE A 114 13.53 -2.28 -21.38
CA PHE A 114 12.34 -2.70 -20.64
C PHE A 114 12.34 -2.19 -19.20
N ASP A 115 13.48 -2.32 -18.52
CA ASP A 115 13.65 -1.88 -17.13
C ASP A 115 13.68 -0.35 -16.99
N ASN A 116 13.82 0.40 -18.09
CA ASN A 116 13.75 1.86 -18.11
C ASN A 116 12.30 2.39 -18.18
N VAL A 117 11.30 1.51 -18.22
CA VAL A 117 9.88 1.86 -18.24
C VAL A 117 9.17 1.25 -17.02
N PRO A 118 9.46 1.74 -15.80
CA PRO A 118 8.95 1.14 -14.58
C PRO A 118 7.46 1.39 -14.41
N PHE A 119 6.75 0.37 -13.93
CA PHE A 119 5.35 0.48 -13.54
C PHE A 119 5.09 -0.28 -12.25
N PHE A 120 4.56 0.43 -11.26
CA PHE A 120 4.08 -0.14 -10.00
C PHE A 120 2.57 -0.29 -10.08
N VAL A 121 2.09 -1.52 -9.92
CA VAL A 121 0.66 -1.85 -9.91
C VAL A 121 0.37 -2.51 -8.56
N SER A 122 -0.55 -1.93 -7.78
CA SER A 122 -0.84 -2.44 -6.44
C SER A 122 -2.31 -2.27 -6.08
N PRO A 123 -2.96 -3.28 -5.47
CA PRO A 123 -4.19 -3.04 -4.74
C PRO A 123 -3.88 -2.21 -3.48
N LEU A 124 -4.83 -1.37 -3.10
CA LEU A 124 -4.81 -0.58 -1.87
C LEU A 124 -6.11 -0.82 -1.09
N ILE A 125 -6.00 -0.82 0.24
CA ILE A 125 -7.12 -1.01 1.16
C ILE A 125 -7.54 0.37 1.69
N LYS A 126 -8.80 0.76 1.46
CA LYS A 126 -9.30 2.03 1.99
C LYS A 126 -9.19 2.06 3.52
N GLY A 127 -8.76 3.20 4.05
CA GLY A 127 -8.50 3.36 5.48
C GLY A 127 -7.16 2.82 5.97
N GLN A 128 -6.32 2.26 5.09
CA GLN A 128 -4.97 1.80 5.43
C GLN A 128 -3.91 2.68 4.78
N LYS A 129 -2.79 2.86 5.48
CA LYS A 129 -1.65 3.64 4.99
C LYS A 129 -0.98 2.89 3.84
N PRO A 130 -1.01 3.40 2.60
CA PRO A 130 -0.60 2.64 1.42
C PRO A 130 0.92 2.41 1.32
N TRP A 131 1.74 3.20 2.02
CA TRP A 131 3.18 2.94 2.16
C TRP A 131 3.50 1.78 3.10
N LEU A 132 2.56 1.38 3.97
CA LEU A 132 2.66 0.18 4.79
C LEU A 132 1.93 -0.98 4.10
N TYR A 133 0.69 -0.77 3.69
CA TYR A 133 -0.19 -1.81 3.19
C TYR A 133 -0.39 -1.69 1.69
N ASN A 134 0.47 -2.39 0.95
CA ASN A 134 0.43 -2.52 -0.50
C ASN A 134 0.87 -3.92 -0.92
N ILE A 135 0.93 -4.17 -2.23
CA ILE A 135 1.33 -5.45 -2.82
C ILE A 135 2.63 -6.03 -2.21
N ALA A 136 3.63 -5.20 -1.90
CA ALA A 136 4.91 -5.65 -1.37
C ALA A 136 4.77 -6.23 0.04
N SER A 137 3.96 -5.60 0.90
CA SER A 137 3.66 -6.12 2.24
C SER A 137 2.75 -7.35 2.19
N MET A 138 1.95 -7.51 1.13
CA MET A 138 0.91 -8.53 1.02
C MET A 138 1.37 -9.77 0.25
N ASN A 139 2.65 -10.15 0.42
CA ASN A 139 3.27 -11.29 -0.26
C ASN A 139 3.01 -11.29 -1.78
N GLY A 140 3.09 -10.10 -2.37
CA GLY A 140 2.73 -9.86 -3.75
C GLY A 140 3.93 -9.67 -4.67
N GLY A 141 3.66 -9.87 -5.94
CA GLY A 141 4.62 -9.77 -7.02
C GLY A 141 3.93 -9.51 -8.34
N TYR A 142 4.72 -9.52 -9.42
CA TYR A 142 4.18 -9.43 -10.75
C TYR A 142 4.93 -10.33 -11.72
N SER A 143 4.25 -10.71 -12.78
CA SER A 143 4.83 -11.20 -14.03
C SER A 143 4.44 -10.27 -15.17
N ALA A 144 5.28 -10.18 -16.20
CA ALA A 144 5.05 -9.29 -17.32
C ALA A 144 5.31 -9.98 -18.66
N CYS A 145 4.52 -9.60 -19.65
CA CYS A 145 4.80 -9.91 -21.06
C CYS A 145 4.45 -8.71 -21.92
N VAL A 146 5.02 -8.64 -23.12
CA VAL A 146 4.69 -7.61 -24.10
C VAL A 146 4.13 -8.30 -25.34
N ALA A 147 3.00 -7.79 -25.83
CA ALA A 147 2.34 -8.30 -27.02
C ALA A 147 1.82 -7.13 -27.84
N ASP A 148 2.18 -7.09 -29.12
CA ASP A 148 1.74 -6.07 -30.08
C ASP A 148 1.96 -4.62 -29.58
N GLY A 149 3.09 -4.39 -28.90
CA GLY A 149 3.45 -3.07 -28.36
C GLY A 149 2.68 -2.67 -27.09
N VAL A 150 2.03 -3.63 -26.42
CA VAL A 150 1.34 -3.43 -25.14
C VAL A 150 2.01 -4.27 -24.06
N MET A 151 2.41 -3.65 -22.96
CA MET A 151 2.89 -4.33 -21.76
C MET A 151 1.69 -4.81 -20.95
N TYR A 152 1.69 -6.07 -20.54
CA TYR A 152 0.71 -6.63 -19.63
C TYR A 152 1.39 -6.96 -18.31
N ARG A 153 0.90 -6.37 -17.21
CA ARG A 153 1.27 -6.73 -15.84
C ARG A 153 0.20 -7.65 -15.28
N LEU A 154 0.60 -8.87 -14.94
CA LEU A 154 -0.19 -9.77 -14.11
C LEU A 154 0.39 -9.68 -12.71
N ILE A 155 -0.37 -9.09 -11.79
CA ILE A 155 0.01 -9.02 -10.38
C ILE A 155 -0.66 -10.11 -9.58
N ASP A 156 0.01 -10.54 -8.51
CA ASP A 156 -0.55 -11.43 -7.50
C ASP A 156 -0.23 -10.90 -6.10
N CYS A 157 -1.10 -11.18 -5.14
CA CYS A 157 -0.90 -10.91 -3.72
C CYS A 157 -1.79 -11.83 -2.90
N ASP A 158 -1.63 -11.84 -1.58
CA ASP A 158 -2.57 -12.49 -0.69
C ASP A 158 -4.01 -12.02 -0.92
N SER A 159 -4.96 -12.89 -0.58
CA SER A 159 -6.38 -12.71 -0.92
C SER A 159 -6.94 -11.35 -0.51
N LEU A 160 -7.49 -10.63 -1.49
CA LEU A 160 -8.13 -9.33 -1.25
C LEU A 160 -9.57 -9.45 -0.74
N GLU A 161 -10.20 -10.62 -0.88
CA GLU A 161 -11.63 -10.80 -0.56
C GLU A 161 -11.94 -10.43 0.90
N MET A 162 -11.03 -10.69 1.84
CA MET A 162 -11.24 -10.35 3.27
C MET A 162 -11.40 -8.85 3.51
N PHE A 163 -10.90 -7.99 2.62
CA PHE A 163 -11.00 -6.53 2.72
C PHE A 163 -12.17 -5.94 1.92
N ALA A 164 -12.99 -6.77 1.25
CA ALA A 164 -14.01 -6.28 0.32
C ALA A 164 -15.08 -5.40 1.00
N ASP A 165 -15.30 -5.55 2.31
CA ASP A 165 -16.21 -4.72 3.12
C ASP A 165 -15.68 -3.30 3.38
N ARG A 166 -14.37 -3.09 3.27
CA ARG A 166 -13.70 -1.79 3.45
C ARG A 166 -13.65 -0.96 2.17
N GLY A 167 -13.73 -1.64 1.03
CA GLY A 167 -13.48 -1.08 -0.29
C GLY A 167 -11.98 -1.09 -0.64
N LEU A 168 -11.72 -1.35 -1.91
CA LEU A 168 -10.39 -1.52 -2.47
C LEU A 168 -10.23 -0.63 -3.71
N GLU A 169 -8.99 -0.24 -3.97
CA GLU A 169 -8.58 0.50 -5.16
C GLU A 169 -7.40 -0.22 -5.80
N LEU A 170 -7.20 -0.04 -7.10
CA LEU A 170 -6.00 -0.48 -7.81
C LEU A 170 -5.25 0.75 -8.30
N ILE A 171 -4.00 0.90 -7.91
CA ILE A 171 -3.15 1.99 -8.38
C ILE A 171 -2.20 1.52 -9.48
N VAL A 172 -1.88 2.43 -10.41
CA VAL A 172 -0.87 2.23 -11.45
C VAL A 172 -0.03 3.49 -11.55
N SER A 173 1.25 3.42 -11.18
CA SER A 173 2.19 4.54 -11.34
C SER A 173 3.41 4.18 -12.16
N SER A 174 3.98 5.17 -12.84
CA SER A 174 5.26 5.05 -13.55
C SER A 174 6.45 5.17 -12.58
N THR A 175 6.45 4.34 -11.54
CA THR A 175 7.45 4.26 -10.45
C THR A 175 7.76 2.79 -10.18
N ASP A 176 8.84 2.50 -9.43
CA ASP A 176 9.18 1.11 -9.06
C ASP A 176 8.37 0.59 -7.88
N PHE A 177 8.02 1.48 -6.95
CA PHE A 177 7.28 1.18 -5.72
C PHE A 177 6.22 2.25 -5.46
N TYR A 178 5.45 2.07 -4.38
CA TYR A 178 4.55 3.12 -3.90
C TYR A 178 5.32 4.42 -3.68
N SER A 179 4.82 5.52 -4.25
CA SER A 179 5.43 6.83 -4.13
C SER A 179 4.45 7.82 -3.51
N THR A 180 4.87 8.47 -2.43
CA THR A 180 4.16 9.59 -1.79
C THR A 180 4.23 10.86 -2.64
N GLU A 181 5.11 10.91 -3.64
CA GLU A 181 5.11 11.98 -4.65
C GLU A 181 4.04 11.75 -5.71
N ALA A 182 3.75 10.48 -6.05
CA ALA A 182 2.74 10.13 -7.04
C ALA A 182 1.31 10.21 -6.49
N TYR A 183 1.12 9.99 -5.19
CA TYR A 183 -0.22 9.88 -4.60
C TYR A 183 -0.35 10.66 -3.29
N ASN A 184 -1.50 11.32 -3.14
CA ASN A 184 -1.92 11.97 -1.91
C ASN A 184 -2.81 11.01 -1.10
N TYR A 185 -2.42 10.73 0.15
CA TYR A 185 -3.26 9.99 1.10
C TYR A 185 -3.88 10.97 2.09
N ASP A 186 -5.20 10.96 2.17
CA ASP A 186 -5.94 11.76 3.14
C ASP A 186 -6.14 10.95 4.43
N GLU A 187 -5.44 11.29 5.52
CA GLU A 187 -5.51 10.53 6.77
C GLU A 187 -6.92 10.55 7.41
N ALA A 188 -7.74 11.57 7.11
CA ALA A 188 -9.08 11.71 7.69
C ALA A 188 -10.11 10.77 7.05
N SER A 189 -10.07 10.61 5.73
CA SER A 189 -10.97 9.76 4.95
C SER A 189 -10.39 8.38 4.63
N GLY A 190 -9.07 8.24 4.70
CA GLY A 190 -8.38 7.01 4.35
C GLY A 190 -8.36 6.71 2.85
N LEU A 191 -8.54 7.73 2.01
CA LEU A 191 -8.60 7.61 0.56
C LEU A 191 -7.28 8.04 -0.08
N VAL A 192 -6.96 7.40 -1.21
CA VAL A 192 -5.81 7.76 -2.05
C VAL A 192 -6.31 8.49 -3.29
N ALA A 193 -5.68 9.62 -3.61
CA ALA A 193 -5.93 10.38 -4.81
C ALA A 193 -4.63 10.58 -5.61
N PRO A 194 -4.70 10.63 -6.96
CA PRO A 194 -3.56 11.06 -7.77
C PRO A 194 -3.03 12.43 -7.33
N ASN A 195 -1.71 12.59 -7.26
CA ASN A 195 -1.10 13.90 -7.13
C ASN A 195 -1.13 14.63 -8.50
N PRO A 196 -1.85 15.76 -8.64
CA PRO A 196 -1.93 16.47 -9.92
C PRO A 196 -0.59 17.03 -10.41
N ASP A 197 0.38 17.21 -9.52
CA ASP A 197 1.69 17.78 -9.82
C ASP A 197 2.74 16.72 -10.18
N PHE A 198 2.40 15.43 -10.11
CA PHE A 198 3.32 14.34 -10.45
C PHE A 198 3.54 14.24 -11.97
N GLU A 199 4.80 14.36 -12.39
CA GLU A 199 5.19 14.18 -13.78
C GLU A 199 5.31 12.69 -14.12
N GLY A 200 4.20 12.07 -14.53
CA GLY A 200 4.16 10.65 -14.90
C GLY A 200 2.75 10.08 -14.94
N VAL A 201 2.66 8.76 -14.77
CA VAL A 201 1.40 8.05 -14.56
C VAL A 201 1.19 7.86 -13.06
N ASN A 202 -0.02 8.16 -12.55
CA ASN A 202 -0.43 7.94 -11.17
C ASN A 202 -1.95 7.70 -11.07
N LEU A 203 -2.41 6.66 -11.76
CA LEU A 203 -3.82 6.37 -11.93
C LEU A 203 -4.36 5.56 -10.73
N VAL A 204 -5.60 5.85 -10.35
CA VAL A 204 -6.37 5.07 -9.37
C VAL A 204 -7.60 4.51 -10.07
N PHE A 205 -7.83 3.21 -9.98
CA PHE A 205 -9.02 2.50 -10.46
C PHE A 205 -9.82 1.97 -9.29
N ASP A 206 -11.14 1.88 -9.44
CA ASP A 206 -11.95 1.14 -8.47
C ASP A 206 -11.64 -0.36 -8.59
N LEU A 207 -11.59 -1.05 -7.46
CA LEU A 207 -11.44 -2.50 -7.39
C LEU A 207 -12.71 -3.08 -6.73
N PRO A 208 -13.80 -3.28 -7.52
CA PRO A 208 -15.13 -3.49 -6.95
C PRO A 208 -15.39 -4.96 -6.63
N LEU A 209 -14.67 -5.49 -5.64
CA LEU A 209 -15.00 -6.80 -5.07
C LEU A 209 -16.37 -6.77 -4.40
N ASP A 210 -17.06 -7.91 -4.42
CA ASP A 210 -18.32 -8.09 -3.71
C ASP A 210 -18.11 -7.88 -2.20
N PRO A 211 -18.69 -6.81 -1.59
CA PRO A 211 -18.49 -6.52 -0.17
C PRO A 211 -18.97 -7.64 0.76
N THR A 212 -19.87 -8.53 0.29
CA THR A 212 -20.34 -9.67 1.08
C THR A 212 -19.27 -10.75 1.29
N LYS A 213 -18.17 -10.70 0.54
CA LYS A 213 -17.00 -11.56 0.72
C LYS A 213 -16.01 -11.05 1.77
N GLY A 214 -16.19 -9.80 2.24
CA GLY A 214 -15.38 -9.19 3.27
C GLY A 214 -15.52 -9.90 4.62
N ASP A 215 -14.42 -9.89 5.38
CA ASP A 215 -14.36 -10.45 6.73
C ASP A 215 -13.49 -9.53 7.60
N PHE A 216 -14.16 -8.65 8.33
CA PHE A 216 -13.51 -7.60 9.12
C PHE A 216 -12.50 -8.15 10.14
N GLU A 217 -12.84 -9.24 10.83
CA GLU A 217 -11.99 -9.84 11.86
C GLU A 217 -10.79 -10.54 11.24
N LYS A 218 -11.01 -11.30 10.15
CA LYS A 218 -9.91 -11.91 9.40
C LYS A 218 -8.97 -10.87 8.80
N ALA A 219 -9.52 -9.80 8.23
CA ALA A 219 -8.74 -8.68 7.69
C ALA A 219 -7.92 -8.00 8.78
N ARG A 220 -8.47 -7.81 9.98
CA ARG A 220 -7.73 -7.25 11.12
C ARG A 220 -6.59 -8.16 11.54
N GLN A 221 -6.87 -9.44 11.77
CA GLN A 221 -5.85 -10.43 12.14
C GLN A 221 -4.72 -10.49 11.11
N TYR A 222 -5.07 -10.48 9.82
CA TYR A 222 -4.06 -10.46 8.76
C TYR A 222 -3.17 -9.21 8.83
N LEU A 223 -3.76 -8.02 8.97
CA LEU A 223 -2.98 -6.77 9.05
C LEU A 223 -2.09 -6.71 10.29
N ASP A 224 -2.55 -7.29 11.41
CA ASP A 224 -1.74 -7.44 12.62
C ASP A 224 -0.56 -8.39 12.33
N THR A 225 -0.80 -9.53 11.65
CA THR A 225 0.26 -10.51 11.33
C THR A 225 1.33 -10.00 10.36
N LEU A 226 1.02 -9.05 9.47
CA LEU A 226 2.00 -8.52 8.51
C LEU A 226 3.22 -7.86 9.18
N TRP A 227 3.03 -7.40 10.41
CA TRP A 227 4.06 -6.72 11.20
C TRP A 227 4.31 -7.41 12.55
N GLU A 228 3.63 -8.53 12.80
CA GLU A 228 4.05 -9.51 13.80
C GLU A 228 5.23 -10.28 13.22
N ASP A 229 6.29 -10.43 14.00
CA ASP A 229 7.51 -11.11 13.57
C ASP A 229 7.23 -12.62 13.44
N THR A 230 6.66 -13.05 12.31
CA THR A 230 6.43 -14.47 12.02
C THR A 230 7.75 -15.11 11.63
N GLY A 231 8.55 -15.47 12.64
CA GLY A 231 9.54 -16.51 12.49
C GLY A 231 8.86 -17.81 12.07
N THR A 232 9.10 -18.27 10.85
CA THR A 232 9.17 -19.72 10.54
C THR A 232 10.01 -20.02 9.29
N ASN A 233 11.15 -20.64 9.57
CA ASN A 233 11.76 -21.76 8.82
C ASN A 233 12.27 -21.52 7.40
N GLY A 234 13.48 -20.97 7.34
CA GLY A 234 14.31 -21.03 6.13
C GLY A 234 15.78 -20.70 6.29
N ALA A 235 16.40 -20.77 7.49
CA ALA A 235 17.86 -20.59 7.61
C ALA A 235 18.43 -21.11 8.94
N GLU A 236 18.31 -22.41 9.24
CA GLU A 236 19.25 -23.09 10.14
C GLU A 236 20.64 -23.17 9.47
N ALA A 237 21.31 -22.03 9.23
CA ALA A 237 22.67 -22.04 8.69
C ALA A 237 23.47 -20.74 8.82
N ALA A 238 23.05 -19.74 9.61
CA ALA A 238 23.95 -18.62 9.91
C ALA A 238 23.37 -17.86 11.09
N PHE A 239 24.01 -17.92 12.25
CA PHE A 239 24.15 -16.82 13.23
C PHE A 239 24.75 -17.40 14.52
N GLY A 240 25.96 -17.95 14.38
CA GLY A 240 26.90 -17.99 15.49
C GLY A 240 27.69 -16.67 15.47
N GLN A 241 27.64 -15.95 16.59
CA GLN A 241 28.36 -14.70 16.90
C GLN A 241 27.64 -13.41 16.48
N ALA A 242 26.99 -12.75 17.46
CA ALA A 242 27.63 -11.66 18.19
C ALA A 242 26.67 -11.12 19.26
N ALA A 243 26.64 -11.78 20.43
CA ALA A 243 26.18 -11.15 21.65
C ALA A 243 27.41 -10.66 22.43
N ALA A 244 27.29 -9.44 22.96
CA ALA A 244 28.18 -8.73 23.90
C ALA A 244 29.03 -7.60 23.29
N ALA A 245 28.51 -6.36 23.34
CA ALA A 245 29.10 -5.28 24.13
C ALA A 245 28.31 -3.97 23.99
N ASP A 246 27.99 -3.39 25.14
CA ASP A 246 27.85 -1.95 25.43
C ASP A 246 26.66 -1.19 24.82
N LYS A 247 26.15 -0.22 25.59
CA LYS A 247 24.95 0.59 25.33
C LYS A 247 24.88 1.03 23.86
N SER A 248 24.06 0.36 23.06
CA SER A 248 23.94 0.60 21.63
C SER A 248 23.19 1.92 21.40
N VAL A 249 23.97 3.00 21.38
CA VAL A 249 23.58 4.24 20.72
C VAL A 249 23.78 4.03 19.23
N GLU A 250 22.69 3.79 18.52
CA GLU A 250 22.71 3.65 17.07
C GLU A 250 22.24 4.96 16.42
N LEU A 251 23.05 5.47 15.51
CA LEU A 251 22.68 6.61 14.68
C LEU A 251 21.73 6.12 13.60
N HIS A 252 20.49 6.60 13.65
CA HIS A 252 19.45 6.25 12.70
C HIS A 252 19.28 7.40 11.69
N ASP A 253 19.57 7.13 10.41
CA ASP A 253 19.38 8.10 9.33
C ASP A 253 17.96 7.96 8.76
N SER A 254 17.20 9.06 8.79
CA SER A 254 15.81 9.14 8.36
C SER A 254 15.53 10.51 7.74
N ASP A 255 14.39 10.67 7.07
CA ASP A 255 13.96 11.96 6.49
C ASP A 255 13.86 13.11 7.52
N LYS A 256 13.85 12.78 8.82
CA LYS A 256 13.84 13.73 9.97
C LYS A 256 15.26 14.09 10.48
N GLY A 257 16.31 13.61 9.81
CA GLY A 257 17.69 13.78 10.22
C GLY A 257 18.21 12.62 11.07
N ILE A 258 19.42 12.80 11.62
CA ILE A 258 20.12 11.78 12.41
C ILE A 258 19.47 11.67 13.79
N GLY A 259 18.85 10.53 14.07
CA GLY A 259 18.27 10.19 15.36
C GLY A 259 19.22 9.35 16.23
N VAL A 260 19.15 9.54 17.54
CA VAL A 260 19.91 8.77 18.54
C VAL A 260 19.00 7.72 19.13
N SER A 261 19.24 6.44 18.80
CA SER A 261 18.45 5.32 19.30
C SER A 261 19.03 4.77 20.59
N ARG A 262 18.18 4.51 21.59
CA ARG A 262 18.56 3.92 22.87
C ARG A 262 17.52 2.90 23.33
N VAL A 263 18.01 1.75 23.78
CA VAL A 263 17.17 0.81 24.55
C VAL A 263 16.95 1.40 25.94
N MET A 264 15.68 1.51 26.33
CA MET A 264 15.25 2.11 27.59
C MET A 264 14.74 1.02 28.53
N THR A 265 15.15 1.10 29.80
CA THR A 265 14.50 0.34 30.87
C THR A 265 13.09 0.88 31.15
N TYR A 266 12.29 0.11 31.89
CA TYR A 266 10.97 0.56 32.34
C TYR A 266 11.07 1.86 33.14
N GLU A 267 12.03 1.95 34.07
CA GLU A 267 12.25 3.13 34.92
C GLU A 267 12.72 4.34 34.11
N GLU A 268 13.62 4.14 33.13
CA GLU A 268 14.07 5.22 32.24
C GLU A 268 12.94 5.74 31.36
N TYR A 269 12.12 4.85 30.81
CA TYR A 269 10.99 5.25 29.97
C TYR A 269 9.91 5.93 30.81
N GLN A 270 9.63 5.44 32.02
CA GLN A 270 8.68 6.10 32.92
C GLN A 270 9.13 7.52 33.28
N ALA A 271 10.40 7.71 33.64
CA ALA A 271 10.93 9.03 33.95
C ALA A 271 10.85 9.99 32.75
N TRP A 272 11.13 9.48 31.54
CA TRP A 272 10.99 10.26 30.31
C TRP A 272 9.54 10.64 30.02
N VAL A 273 8.58 9.72 30.23
CA VAL A 273 7.14 9.98 30.09
C VAL A 273 6.68 11.07 31.05
N GLU A 274 7.10 11.01 32.31
CA GLU A 274 6.78 12.02 33.33
C GLU A 274 7.29 13.41 32.91
N GLN A 275 8.52 13.49 32.40
CA GLN A 275 9.08 14.73 31.88
C GLN A 275 8.28 15.24 30.67
N LYS A 276 7.99 14.38 29.69
CA LYS A 276 7.27 14.77 28.48
C LYS A 276 5.85 15.23 28.74
N LEU A 277 5.12 14.56 29.62
CA LEU A 277 3.79 15.01 30.01
C LEU A 277 3.83 16.37 30.72
N ALA A 278 4.87 16.66 31.51
CA ALA A 278 5.05 17.97 32.13
C ALA A 278 5.33 19.07 31.10
N GLU A 279 6.20 18.82 30.11
CA GLU A 279 6.47 19.74 28.99
C GLU A 279 5.19 20.03 28.20
N THR A 280 4.44 18.98 27.82
CA THR A 280 3.20 19.11 27.05
C THR A 280 2.10 19.81 27.86
N GLN A 281 2.04 19.61 29.19
CA GLN A 281 1.10 20.32 30.06
C GLN A 281 1.34 21.84 30.10
N GLU A 282 2.59 22.28 29.95
CA GLU A 282 2.93 23.70 29.79
C GLU A 282 2.39 24.25 28.46
N LEU A 283 2.49 23.48 27.37
CA LEU A 283 1.92 23.84 26.06
C LEU A 283 0.39 23.92 26.10
N VAL A 284 -0.27 23.01 26.83
CA VAL A 284 -1.72 23.09 27.09
C VAL A 284 -2.08 24.38 27.82
N SER A 285 -1.27 24.77 28.81
CA SER A 285 -1.49 26.02 29.56
C SER A 285 -1.33 27.27 28.70
N LYS A 286 -0.51 27.19 27.63
CA LYS A 286 -0.32 28.25 26.62
C LYS A 286 -1.38 28.21 25.51
N GLY A 287 -2.23 27.18 25.46
CA GLY A 287 -3.23 26.99 24.41
C GLY A 287 -2.65 26.46 23.08
N GLU A 288 -1.39 26.03 23.08
CA GLU A 288 -0.65 25.51 21.92
C GLU A 288 -0.86 24.00 21.75
N TYR A 289 -1.40 23.33 22.76
CA TYR A 289 -1.75 21.92 22.73
C TYR A 289 -3.11 21.68 23.40
N SER A 290 -3.86 20.69 22.92
CA SER A 290 -5.19 20.41 23.47
C SER A 290 -5.11 19.47 24.67
N ALA A 291 -5.92 19.73 25.71
CA ALA A 291 -6.02 18.83 26.86
C ALA A 291 -6.47 17.41 26.47
N ALA A 292 -7.33 17.30 25.44
CA ALA A 292 -7.76 16.00 24.92
C ALA A 292 -6.64 15.24 24.20
N SER A 293 -5.70 15.96 23.55
CA SER A 293 -4.50 15.35 22.97
C SER A 293 -3.54 14.89 24.07
N LEU A 294 -3.34 15.69 25.12
CA LEU A 294 -2.49 15.31 26.25
C LEU A 294 -2.97 14.01 26.93
N GLU A 295 -4.28 13.82 27.08
CA GLU A 295 -4.81 12.58 27.66
C GLU A 295 -4.68 11.37 26.72
N ARG A 296 -4.69 11.57 25.39
CA ARG A 296 -4.35 10.50 24.45
C ARG A 296 -2.88 10.11 24.53
N ASP A 297 -1.98 11.09 24.62
CA ASP A 297 -0.55 10.85 24.76
C ASP A 297 -0.26 10.09 26.07
N ARG A 298 -0.91 10.49 27.18
CA ARG A 298 -0.83 9.78 28.46
C ARG A 298 -1.23 8.31 28.31
N SER A 299 -2.38 8.04 27.69
CA SER A 299 -2.87 6.67 27.51
C SER A 299 -1.94 5.83 26.63
N ASP A 300 -1.35 6.42 25.59
CA ASP A 300 -0.38 5.75 24.73
C ASP A 300 0.93 5.42 25.47
N TYR A 301 1.41 6.34 26.31
CA TYR A 301 2.58 6.08 27.15
C TYR A 301 2.34 4.98 28.19
N GLU A 302 1.16 4.96 28.82
CA GLU A 302 0.77 3.94 29.79
C GLU A 302 0.68 2.55 29.17
N ASP A 303 0.11 2.43 27.96
CA ASP A 303 0.08 1.17 27.19
C ASP A 303 1.49 0.65 26.90
N LYS A 304 2.40 1.53 26.47
CA LYS A 304 3.81 1.17 26.22
C LYS A 304 4.52 0.74 27.50
N LEU A 305 4.30 1.42 28.63
CA LEU A 305 4.83 1.03 29.93
C LEU A 305 4.31 -0.34 30.38
N GLU A 306 3.05 -0.66 30.12
CA GLU A 306 2.46 -1.97 30.40
C GLU A 306 3.12 -3.06 29.53
N LYS A 307 3.35 -2.79 28.24
CA LYS A 307 4.04 -3.72 27.34
C LYS A 307 5.47 -4.00 27.80
N VAL A 308 6.20 -2.99 28.27
CA VAL A 308 7.55 -3.16 28.83
C VAL A 308 7.52 -3.98 30.12
N LYS A 309 6.55 -3.75 31.01
CA LYS A 309 6.31 -4.60 32.20
C LYS A 309 6.09 -6.06 31.82
N ASN A 310 5.38 -6.28 30.73
CA ASN A 310 5.05 -7.61 30.20
C ASN A 310 6.18 -8.22 29.35
N GLY A 311 7.38 -7.63 29.37
CA GLY A 311 8.59 -8.22 28.80
C GLY A 311 9.02 -7.67 27.45
N ALA A 312 8.34 -6.63 26.93
CA ALA A 312 8.83 -5.92 25.75
C ALA A 312 10.11 -5.13 26.05
N THR A 313 11.02 -5.10 25.08
CA THR A 313 12.17 -4.19 25.03
C THR A 313 11.74 -2.93 24.31
N LEU A 314 11.96 -1.77 24.93
CA LEU A 314 11.63 -0.47 24.35
C LEU A 314 12.89 0.17 23.79
N THR A 315 12.89 0.48 22.49
CA THR A 315 13.91 1.30 21.84
C THR A 315 13.31 2.64 21.49
N MET A 316 13.92 3.72 21.96
CA MET A 316 13.48 5.08 21.66
C MET A 316 14.54 5.78 20.82
N THR A 317 14.12 6.37 19.71
CA THR A 317 14.97 7.20 18.84
C THR A 317 14.56 8.65 19.02
N GLU A 318 15.48 9.51 19.45
CA GLU A 318 15.25 10.96 19.57
C GLU A 318 16.00 11.70 18.47
N PHE A 319 15.34 12.66 17.83
CA PHE A 319 15.89 13.47 16.74
C PHE A 319 16.29 14.87 17.24
N GLU A 320 17.15 15.56 16.49
CA GLU A 320 17.65 16.90 16.87
C GLU A 320 16.53 17.94 17.03
N ASP A 321 15.41 17.77 16.32
CA ASP A 321 14.25 18.65 16.42
C ASP A 321 13.38 18.41 17.68
N GLY A 322 13.78 17.45 18.52
CA GLY A 322 13.07 17.05 19.73
C GLY A 322 11.90 16.09 19.50
N SER A 323 11.65 15.68 18.26
CA SER A 323 10.74 14.58 17.95
C SER A 323 11.37 13.23 18.33
N TYR A 324 10.54 12.21 18.48
CA TYR A 324 11.00 10.88 18.84
C TYR A 324 10.12 9.79 18.21
N THR A 325 10.67 8.58 18.12
CA THR A 325 9.93 7.35 17.82
C THR A 325 10.19 6.31 18.89
N VAL A 326 9.22 5.42 19.11
CA VAL A 326 9.34 4.32 20.07
C VAL A 326 9.01 3.02 19.36
N ILE A 327 9.92 2.06 19.46
CA ILE A 327 9.77 0.70 18.92
C ILE A 327 9.75 -0.27 20.12
N LEU A 328 8.79 -1.18 20.12
CA LEU A 328 8.70 -2.26 21.10
C LEU A 328 9.04 -3.58 20.41
N THR A 329 9.96 -4.36 20.98
CA THR A 329 10.32 -5.70 20.52
C THR A 329 10.09 -6.72 21.64
N TYR A 330 9.60 -7.91 21.33
CA TYR A 330 9.28 -8.93 22.33
C TYR A 330 10.28 -10.10 22.23
N PRO A 331 10.71 -10.72 23.35
CA PRO A 331 11.52 -11.93 23.29
C PRO A 331 10.72 -13.11 22.74
N GLU A 332 11.36 -13.96 21.93
CA GLU A 332 10.74 -15.16 21.33
C GLU A 332 10.12 -16.09 22.40
N THR A 333 8.95 -16.64 22.10
CA THR A 333 8.18 -17.49 23.04
C THR A 333 8.91 -18.79 23.37
N GLY A 334 9.27 -18.98 24.66
CA GLY A 334 9.74 -20.28 25.19
C GLY A 334 11.08 -20.24 25.95
N VAL A 335 11.82 -19.13 25.93
CA VAL A 335 13.06 -19.00 26.72
C VAL A 335 12.74 -18.39 28.08
N PRO A 336 13.07 -19.04 29.22
CA PRO A 336 12.91 -18.43 30.52
C PRO A 336 13.86 -17.23 30.65
N VAL A 337 13.28 -16.03 30.63
CA VAL A 337 14.00 -14.77 30.85
C VAL A 337 14.46 -14.73 32.30
N THR A 338 15.77 -14.83 32.52
CA THR A 338 16.35 -14.59 33.85
C THR A 338 17.02 -13.21 33.83
N ARG A 339 16.51 -12.29 34.65
CA ARG A 339 17.07 -10.94 34.79
C ARG A 339 18.23 -10.99 35.79
N ASN A 340 19.38 -10.45 35.41
CA ASN A 340 20.46 -10.21 36.38
C ASN A 340 20.18 -8.93 37.19
N ALA A 341 20.93 -8.71 38.26
CA ALA A 341 20.67 -7.67 39.28
C ALA A 341 20.67 -6.23 38.72
N ASP A 342 21.14 -6.05 37.49
CA ASP A 342 21.35 -4.76 36.83
C ASP A 342 20.28 -4.49 35.75
N GLY A 343 19.27 -5.37 35.63
CA GLY A 343 18.18 -5.26 34.66
C GLY A 343 18.49 -5.80 33.27
N GLY A 344 19.68 -6.35 33.04
CA GLY A 344 20.05 -7.02 31.80
C GLY A 344 19.37 -8.39 31.65
N ILE A 345 19.08 -8.76 30.40
CA ILE A 345 18.53 -10.07 30.05
C ILE A 345 19.69 -11.06 29.87
N VAL A 346 19.71 -12.14 30.64
CA VAL A 346 20.60 -13.28 30.40
C VAL A 346 19.75 -14.44 29.88
N LEU A 347 20.01 -14.86 28.63
CA LEU A 347 19.42 -16.07 28.06
C LEU A 347 20.15 -17.28 28.66
N GLY A 348 19.45 -18.04 29.51
CA GLY A 348 20.04 -19.14 30.26
C GLY A 348 20.27 -20.38 29.39
N ASN A 349 21.53 -20.75 29.16
CA ASN A 349 21.87 -22.14 28.88
C ASN A 349 22.09 -22.87 30.20
N GLN A 350 21.32 -23.93 30.47
CA GLN A 350 21.67 -24.88 31.53
C GLN A 350 21.22 -26.31 31.19
N PRO A 351 21.97 -27.34 31.62
CA PRO A 351 23.33 -27.33 32.18
C PRO A 351 24.42 -27.60 31.14
#